data_AF-A0A0N9ULY3-F1
#
_entry.id   AF-A0A0N9ULY3-F1
#
_cell.length_a   1.000
_cell.length_b   1.000
_cell.length_c   1.000
_cell.angle_alpha   90.00
_cell.angle_beta   90.00
_cell.angle_gamma   90.00
#
_symmetry.space_group_name_H-M   'P 1'
#
loop_
_entity.id
_entity.type
_entity.pdbx_description
1 polymer ?
#
loop_
_entity_poly.entity_id
_entity_poly.type
_entity_poly.pdbx_seq_one_letter_code
_entity_poly.pdbx_strand_id
1 'polypeptide(L)'
;MRNGRILLLATALLGAVPLAARDASPLTPAAGSADRTAILAALRTHPDMRFTFRYLRVWRDGDRAIAYAEGDNGVIGGFKSILTRDGQTGWRTVWAEGDGGSDSCAAGARHYAWAIELIESYHIVPDRLFPDVTRQTSGLARSAKSDPDLQCVGDLEGGPE
;
A
#
# COMPACT_ATOMS: atom_id res chain seq x y z
N MET A 1 -2.66 64.37 -28.70
CA MET A 1 -2.93 64.28 -27.25
C MET A 1 -4.19 63.43 -27.09
N ARG A 2 -4.37 62.43 -26.22
CA ARG A 2 -3.56 61.69 -25.25
C ARG A 2 -4.49 60.53 -24.77
N ASN A 3 -4.05 59.29 -24.96
CA ASN A 3 -4.33 58.05 -24.22
C ASN A 3 -5.75 57.74 -23.68
N GLY A 4 -6.31 56.61 -24.13
CA GLY A 4 -7.32 55.82 -23.40
C GLY A 4 -6.95 54.33 -23.44
N ARG A 5 -6.27 53.85 -22.40
CA ARG A 5 -6.00 52.43 -22.15
C ARG A 5 -7.24 51.78 -21.49
N ILE A 6 -7.17 50.44 -21.38
CA ILE A 6 -7.86 49.56 -20.42
C ILE A 6 -9.18 48.97 -20.99
N LEU A 7 -9.52 47.65 -20.97
CA LEU A 7 -9.23 46.55 -20.05
C LEU A 7 -9.27 45.19 -20.82
N LEU A 8 -8.23 44.36 -20.71
CA LEU A 8 -8.31 42.93 -21.00
C LEU A 8 -8.94 42.25 -19.77
N LEU A 9 -10.16 41.74 -19.89
CA LEU A 9 -10.73 40.83 -18.89
C LEU A 9 -10.05 39.46 -19.06
N ALA A 10 -9.08 39.17 -18.20
CA ALA A 10 -8.57 37.83 -18.00
C ALA A 10 -9.56 37.09 -17.08
N THR A 11 -10.39 36.23 -17.66
CA THR A 11 -11.29 35.35 -16.91
C THR A 11 -10.45 34.28 -16.23
N ALA A 12 -10.12 34.49 -14.95
CA ALA A 12 -9.50 33.47 -14.12
C ALA A 12 -10.53 32.37 -13.84
N LEU A 13 -10.47 31.28 -14.59
CA LEU A 13 -11.10 30.01 -14.22
C LEU A 13 -10.36 29.47 -13.00
N LEU A 14 -10.88 29.77 -11.82
CA LEU A 14 -10.55 29.09 -10.57
C LEU A 14 -10.92 27.61 -10.75
N GLY A 15 -9.92 26.77 -10.99
CA GLY A 15 -10.04 25.32 -10.98
C GLY A 15 -10.47 24.86 -9.58
N ALA A 16 -11.73 24.49 -9.44
CA ALA A 16 -12.20 23.74 -8.28
C ALA A 16 -11.61 22.33 -8.36
N VAL A 17 -10.48 22.12 -7.69
CA VAL A 17 -9.92 20.78 -7.47
C VAL A 17 -10.87 20.07 -6.50
N PRO A 18 -11.42 18.88 -6.83
CA PRO A 18 -12.35 18.21 -5.93
C PRO A 18 -11.56 17.69 -4.73
N LEU A 19 -11.77 18.29 -3.56
CA LEU A 19 -11.26 17.81 -2.27
C LEU A 19 -11.90 16.47 -1.82
N ALA A 20 -12.78 15.87 -2.62
CA ALA A 20 -13.55 14.68 -2.28
C ALA A 20 -12.73 13.37 -2.27
N ALA A 21 -11.47 13.37 -2.73
CA ALA A 21 -10.65 12.16 -2.77
C ALA A 21 -10.13 11.71 -1.39
N ARG A 22 -10.04 12.61 -0.39
CA ARG A 22 -9.44 12.30 0.92
C ARG A 22 -10.33 11.51 1.88
N ASP A 23 -11.64 11.42 1.61
CA ASP A 23 -12.60 10.69 2.45
C ASP A 23 -12.97 9.30 1.90
N ALA A 24 -12.47 8.95 0.70
CA ALA A 24 -12.75 7.63 0.14
C ALA A 24 -11.99 6.54 0.91
N SER A 25 -12.71 5.47 1.24
CA SER A 25 -12.15 4.31 1.92
C SER A 25 -11.70 3.25 0.90
N PRO A 26 -10.63 2.49 1.18
CA PRO A 26 -10.28 1.34 0.37
C PRO A 26 -11.42 0.35 0.23
N LEU A 27 -11.53 -0.24 -0.95
CA LEU A 27 -12.57 -1.18 -1.30
C LEU A 27 -12.09 -2.60 -1.06
N THR A 28 -12.95 -3.46 -0.53
CA THR A 28 -12.71 -4.90 -0.57
C THR A 28 -13.31 -5.45 -1.87
N PRO A 29 -12.50 -5.99 -2.80
CA PRO A 29 -13.02 -6.52 -4.04
C PRO A 29 -13.88 -7.76 -3.78
N ALA A 30 -15.03 -7.82 -4.44
CA ALA A 30 -16.01 -8.90 -4.24
C ALA A 30 -15.43 -10.27 -4.59
N ALA A 31 -15.92 -11.31 -3.91
CA ALA A 31 -15.60 -12.69 -4.26
C ALA A 31 -15.96 -12.97 -5.73
N GLY A 32 -15.06 -13.63 -6.47
CA GLY A 32 -15.25 -13.93 -7.90
C GLY A 32 -15.08 -12.75 -8.86
N SER A 33 -14.88 -11.52 -8.38
CA SER A 33 -14.60 -10.38 -9.26
C SER A 33 -13.26 -10.55 -9.99
N ALA A 34 -13.16 -10.03 -11.21
CA ALA A 34 -11.93 -10.07 -12.00
C ALA A 34 -10.74 -9.44 -11.25
N ASP A 35 -10.98 -8.33 -10.54
CA ASP A 35 -9.94 -7.63 -9.77
C ASP A 35 -9.42 -8.51 -8.62
N ARG A 36 -10.33 -9.15 -7.85
CA ARG A 36 -9.93 -10.10 -6.80
C ARG A 36 -9.18 -11.29 -7.39
N THR A 37 -9.69 -11.89 -8.47
CA THR A 37 -9.05 -13.03 -9.12
C THR A 37 -7.63 -12.70 -9.58
N ALA A 38 -7.41 -11.50 -10.13
CA ALA A 38 -6.09 -11.05 -10.56
C ALA A 38 -5.14 -10.83 -9.37
N ILE A 39 -5.61 -10.26 -8.25
CA ILE A 39 -4.81 -10.13 -7.02
C ILE A 39 -4.44 -11.52 -6.48
N LEU A 40 -5.40 -12.45 -6.43
CA LEU A 40 -5.17 -13.82 -5.97
C LEU A 40 -4.19 -14.58 -6.87
N ALA A 41 -4.17 -14.29 -8.17
CA ALA A 41 -3.20 -14.86 -9.09
C ALA A 41 -1.79 -14.31 -8.81
N ALA A 42 -1.66 -13.01 -8.54
CA ALA A 42 -0.38 -12.38 -8.22
C ALA A 42 0.20 -12.84 -6.86
N LEU A 43 -0.65 -13.08 -5.87
CA LEU A 43 -0.23 -13.59 -4.55
C LEU A 43 0.18 -15.07 -4.56
N ARG A 44 -0.27 -15.84 -5.56
CA ARG A 44 -0.13 -17.30 -5.54
C ARG A 44 1.25 -17.73 -6.02
N THR A 45 2.08 -18.20 -5.10
CA THR A 45 3.37 -18.84 -5.42
C THR A 45 3.27 -20.36 -5.51
N HIS A 46 2.24 -20.97 -4.89
CA HIS A 46 1.97 -22.41 -4.97
C HIS A 46 0.50 -22.73 -5.34
N PRO A 47 0.25 -23.79 -6.14
CA PRO A 47 -1.11 -24.10 -6.66
C PRO A 47 -2.12 -24.49 -5.56
N ASP A 48 -1.63 -25.01 -4.44
CA ASP A 48 -2.39 -25.47 -3.29
C ASP A 48 -2.80 -24.36 -2.32
N MET A 49 -2.25 -23.14 -2.44
CA MET A 49 -2.61 -22.01 -1.58
C MET A 49 -4.12 -21.74 -1.52
N ARG A 50 -4.63 -21.56 -0.29
CA ARG A 50 -6.03 -21.24 0.04
C ARG A 50 -6.05 -20.04 0.97
N PHE A 51 -6.30 -18.87 0.39
CA PHE A 51 -6.23 -17.62 1.13
C PHE A 51 -7.44 -17.40 2.03
N THR A 52 -7.19 -17.20 3.32
CA THR A 52 -8.14 -16.65 4.28
C THR A 52 -7.70 -15.25 4.65
N PHE A 53 -8.42 -14.24 4.17
CA PHE A 53 -8.04 -12.84 4.39
C PHE A 53 -8.62 -12.30 5.69
N ARG A 54 -7.76 -11.71 6.52
CA ARG A 54 -8.16 -10.72 7.51
C ARG A 54 -8.44 -9.38 6.84
N TYR A 55 -7.57 -8.98 5.91
CA TYR A 55 -7.74 -7.79 5.09
C TYR A 55 -7.45 -8.09 3.63
N LEU A 56 -8.30 -7.57 2.75
CA LEU A 56 -8.03 -7.43 1.33
C LEU A 56 -8.61 -6.09 0.89
N ARG A 57 -7.74 -5.08 0.75
CA ARG A 57 -8.13 -3.70 0.49
C ARG A 57 -7.47 -3.21 -0.78
N VAL A 58 -8.22 -2.49 -1.60
CA VAL A 58 -7.77 -1.94 -2.87
C VAL A 58 -8.07 -0.44 -2.89
N TRP A 59 -7.08 0.33 -3.29
CA TRP A 59 -7.19 1.75 -3.57
C TRP A 59 -6.80 2.02 -5.02
N ARG A 60 -7.53 2.93 -5.66
CA ARG A 60 -7.30 3.34 -7.05
C ARG A 60 -6.92 4.81 -7.06
N ASP A 61 -5.83 5.12 -7.74
CA ASP A 61 -5.30 6.47 -7.93
C ASP A 61 -5.09 6.70 -9.42
N GLY A 62 -6.15 7.19 -10.08
CA GLY A 62 -6.17 7.32 -11.54
C GLY A 62 -6.04 5.98 -12.26
N ASP A 63 -4.99 5.84 -13.07
CA ASP A 63 -4.62 4.64 -13.81
C ASP A 63 -3.79 3.65 -12.98
N ARG A 64 -3.35 4.05 -11.78
CA ARG A 64 -2.59 3.21 -10.86
C ARG A 64 -3.51 2.67 -9.77
N ALA A 65 -3.14 1.54 -9.20
CA ALA A 65 -3.82 0.97 -8.04
C ALA A 65 -2.83 0.32 -7.09
N ILE A 66 -3.18 0.30 -5.82
CA ILE A 66 -2.43 -0.34 -4.74
C ILE A 66 -3.39 -1.21 -3.92
N ALA A 67 -2.93 -2.38 -3.52
CA ALA A 67 -3.68 -3.31 -2.70
C ALA A 67 -2.88 -3.71 -1.47
N TYR A 68 -3.57 -3.90 -0.36
CA TYR A 68 -3.03 -4.52 0.84
C TYR A 68 -3.79 -5.81 1.14
N ALA A 69 -3.04 -6.88 1.33
CA ALA A 69 -3.54 -8.20 1.70
C ALA A 69 -2.87 -8.67 2.99
N GLU A 70 -3.68 -9.08 3.96
CA GLU A 70 -3.23 -9.76 5.18
C GLU A 70 -4.10 -10.98 5.41
N GLY A 71 -3.49 -12.10 5.74
CA GLY A 71 -4.23 -13.33 6.01
C GLY A 71 -3.33 -14.52 6.23
N ASP A 72 -3.92 -15.69 6.00
CA ASP A 72 -3.25 -16.98 5.99
C ASP A 72 -3.37 -17.58 4.59
N ASN A 73 -2.31 -18.18 4.05
CA ASN A 73 -2.27 -18.77 2.71
C ASN A 73 -2.47 -20.30 2.70
N GLY A 74 -2.61 -20.93 3.87
CA GLY A 74 -2.89 -22.34 4.07
C GLY A 74 -1.73 -23.30 3.82
N VAL A 75 -0.55 -22.80 3.45
CA VAL A 75 0.62 -23.61 3.07
C VAL A 75 1.86 -23.19 3.84
N ILE A 76 2.23 -21.91 3.70
CA ILE A 76 3.38 -21.30 4.39
C ILE A 76 2.90 -20.77 5.73
N GLY A 77 1.74 -20.11 5.73
CA GLY A 77 1.02 -19.62 6.89
C GLY A 77 0.62 -18.15 6.77
N GLY A 78 0.85 -17.38 7.83
CA GLY A 78 0.51 -15.96 7.93
C GLY A 78 1.30 -15.08 6.98
N PHE A 79 0.65 -14.12 6.34
CA PHE A 79 1.30 -13.18 5.44
C PHE A 79 0.71 -11.77 5.48
N LYS A 80 1.53 -10.81 5.11
CA LYS A 80 1.17 -9.44 4.75
C LYS A 80 1.79 -9.13 3.40
N SER A 81 1.07 -8.44 2.52
CA SER A 81 1.59 -8.10 1.20
C SER A 81 0.98 -6.81 0.67
N ILE A 82 1.81 -6.02 0.00
CA ILE A 82 1.37 -4.88 -0.82
C ILE A 82 1.60 -5.24 -2.29
N LEU A 83 0.55 -5.02 -3.08
CA LEU A 83 0.58 -5.18 -4.52
C LEU A 83 0.32 -3.84 -5.20
N THR A 84 0.95 -3.62 -6.35
CA THR A 84 0.69 -2.46 -7.21
C THR A 84 0.24 -2.91 -8.60
N ARG A 85 -0.47 -2.00 -9.26
CA ARG A 85 -0.86 -2.10 -10.67
C ARG A 85 -0.71 -0.74 -11.31
N ASP A 86 -0.03 -0.66 -12.45
CA ASP A 86 0.13 0.59 -13.21
C ASP A 86 -0.50 0.43 -14.61
N GLY A 87 -1.55 1.20 -14.88
CA GLY A 87 -2.28 1.16 -16.14
C GLY A 87 -2.88 -0.23 -16.44
N GLN A 88 -2.50 -0.79 -17.60
CA GLN A 88 -2.97 -2.11 -18.05
C GLN A 88 -2.12 -3.29 -17.57
N THR A 89 -1.04 -3.06 -16.82
CA THR A 89 -0.24 -4.17 -16.30
C THR A 89 -1.05 -5.01 -15.32
N GLY A 90 -0.68 -6.27 -15.13
CA GLY A 90 -1.22 -7.09 -14.06
C GLY A 90 -0.81 -6.58 -12.68
N TRP A 91 -1.47 -7.09 -11.63
CA TRP A 91 -1.03 -6.88 -10.25
C TRP A 91 0.34 -7.53 -10.02
N ARG A 92 1.21 -6.85 -9.27
CA ARG A 92 2.52 -7.35 -8.85
C ARG A 92 2.70 -7.14 -7.35
N THR A 93 3.16 -8.16 -6.64
CA THR A 93 3.64 -8.02 -5.26
C THR A 93 4.95 -7.24 -5.25
N VAL A 94 5.02 -6.16 -4.48
CA VAL A 94 6.21 -5.30 -4.37
C VAL A 94 6.79 -5.25 -2.96
N TRP A 95 6.05 -5.78 -1.99
CA TRP A 95 6.44 -5.85 -0.59
C TRP A 95 5.66 -6.99 0.06
N ALA A 96 6.34 -7.77 0.90
CA ALA A 96 5.71 -8.80 1.70
C ALA A 96 6.44 -9.03 3.03
N GLU A 97 5.69 -9.58 3.97
CA GLU A 97 6.19 -10.23 5.17
C GLU A 97 5.49 -11.60 5.28
N GLY A 98 6.26 -12.65 5.50
CA GLY A 98 5.78 -14.03 5.69
C GLY A 98 6.26 -14.65 6.99
N ASP A 99 5.67 -15.76 7.41
CA ASP A 99 6.01 -16.46 8.67
C ASP A 99 7.05 -17.58 8.52
N GLY A 100 7.68 -17.70 7.34
CA GLY A 100 8.70 -18.72 7.07
C GLY A 100 10.06 -18.49 7.75
N GLY A 101 10.25 -17.35 8.41
CA GLY A 101 11.49 -16.93 9.04
C GLY A 101 11.28 -15.75 9.99
N SER A 102 12.37 -15.13 10.41
CA SER A 102 12.33 -13.93 11.24
C SER A 102 13.42 -12.94 10.84
N ASP A 103 13.13 -11.65 10.95
CA ASP A 103 14.09 -10.57 10.77
C ASP A 103 14.10 -9.60 11.97
N SER A 104 15.20 -8.86 12.07
CA SER A 104 15.49 -7.87 13.07
C SER A 104 14.46 -6.74 13.10
N CYS A 105 14.26 -6.13 14.28
CA CYS A 105 13.43 -4.93 14.41
C CYS A 105 13.93 -3.78 13.52
N ALA A 106 15.24 -3.70 13.30
CA ALA A 106 15.86 -2.67 12.45
C ALA A 106 15.50 -2.86 10.97
N ALA A 107 15.58 -4.09 10.45
CA ALA A 107 15.14 -4.40 9.09
C ALA A 107 13.64 -4.18 8.93
N GLY A 108 12.83 -4.70 9.86
CA GLY A 108 11.39 -4.48 9.88
C GLY A 108 11.03 -2.99 9.87
N ALA A 109 11.69 -2.16 10.68
CA ALA A 109 11.41 -0.71 10.70
C ALA A 109 11.67 -0.04 9.34
N ARG A 110 12.77 -0.39 8.65
CA ARG A 110 13.07 0.14 7.30
C ARG A 110 12.07 -0.37 6.28
N HIS A 111 11.75 -1.66 6.31
CA HIS A 111 10.83 -2.31 5.39
C HIS A 111 9.42 -1.71 5.49
N TYR A 112 8.94 -1.49 6.72
CA TYR A 112 7.65 -0.89 6.97
C TYR A 112 7.61 0.62 6.68
N ALA A 113 8.71 1.34 6.91
CA ALA A 113 8.80 2.76 6.53
C ALA A 113 8.70 2.94 5.01
N TRP A 114 9.37 2.07 4.24
CA TRP A 114 9.23 2.06 2.78
C TRP A 114 7.79 1.77 2.34
N ALA A 115 7.10 0.83 3.01
CA ALA A 115 5.70 0.56 2.72
C ALA A 115 4.81 1.79 2.95
N ILE A 116 5.07 2.56 4.01
CA ILE A 116 4.38 3.84 4.27
C ILE A 116 4.59 4.81 3.12
N GLU A 117 5.85 5.05 2.73
CA GLU A 117 6.19 5.97 1.62
C GLU A 117 5.56 5.54 0.30
N LEU A 118 5.57 4.23 0.01
CA LEU A 118 4.90 3.67 -1.17
C LEU A 118 3.39 3.99 -1.12
N ILE A 119 2.72 3.74 0.00
CA ILE A 119 1.27 3.96 0.11
C ILE A 119 0.93 5.45 -0.03
N GLU A 120 1.72 6.33 0.58
CA GLU A 120 1.55 7.79 0.45
C GLU A 120 1.67 8.26 -1.00
N SER A 121 2.51 7.61 -1.82
CA SER A 121 2.65 7.91 -3.25
C SER A 121 1.39 7.65 -4.09
N TYR A 122 0.39 6.94 -3.54
CA TYR A 122 -0.93 6.72 -4.13
C TYR A 122 -2.00 7.66 -3.56
N HIS A 123 -1.59 8.74 -2.87
CA HIS A 123 -2.45 9.78 -2.32
C HIS A 123 -3.49 9.28 -1.30
N ILE A 124 -3.19 8.20 -0.58
CA ILE A 124 -4.02 7.65 0.51
C ILE A 124 -3.25 7.67 1.84
N VAL A 125 -3.97 7.88 2.94
CA VAL A 125 -3.42 7.76 4.30
C VAL A 125 -3.01 6.29 4.57
N PRO A 126 -1.75 6.00 4.95
CA PRO A 126 -1.24 4.63 5.11
C PRO A 126 -2.13 3.72 5.94
N ASP A 127 -2.54 4.16 7.13
CA ASP A 127 -3.35 3.36 8.06
C ASP A 127 -4.76 3.04 7.53
N ARG A 128 -5.23 3.73 6.49
CA ARG A 128 -6.50 3.40 5.82
C ARG A 128 -6.34 2.15 4.94
N LEU A 129 -5.21 2.00 4.27
CA LEU A 129 -4.92 0.84 3.43
C LEU A 129 -4.35 -0.32 4.25
N PHE A 130 -3.30 -0.06 5.03
CA PHE A 130 -2.61 -1.03 5.89
C PHE A 130 -2.83 -0.63 7.36
N PRO A 131 -3.82 -1.24 8.04
CA PRO A 131 -4.12 -0.93 9.43
C PRO A 131 -2.90 -0.94 10.35
N ASP A 132 -2.78 0.12 11.15
CA ASP A 132 -1.78 0.26 12.22
C ASP A 132 -0.31 0.27 11.78
N VAL A 133 -0.04 0.39 10.47
CA VAL A 133 1.32 0.39 9.91
C VAL A 133 2.19 1.48 10.53
N THR A 134 1.64 2.67 10.80
CA THR A 134 2.40 3.78 11.40
C THR A 134 2.86 3.44 12.82
N ARG A 135 1.95 2.85 13.62
CA ARG A 135 2.25 2.45 15.00
C ARG A 135 3.23 1.29 15.03
N GLN A 136 3.05 0.30 14.16
CA GLN A 136 3.94 -0.86 14.04
C GLN A 136 5.36 -0.42 13.67
N THR A 137 5.52 0.41 12.63
CA THR A 137 6.81 0.95 12.20
C THR A 137 7.52 1.69 13.33
N SER A 138 6.79 2.56 14.03
CA SER A 138 7.33 3.31 15.18
C SER A 138 7.73 2.40 16.34
N GLY A 139 6.98 1.31 16.56
CA GLY A 139 7.29 0.28 17.54
C GLY A 139 8.59 -0.45 17.20
N LEU A 140 8.73 -0.91 15.96
CA LEU A 140 9.93 -1.58 15.46
C LEU A 140 11.16 -0.68 15.59
N ALA A 141 11.05 0.59 15.17
CA ALA A 141 12.13 1.56 15.28
C ALA A 141 12.55 1.85 16.74
N ARG A 142 11.61 1.74 17.70
CA ARG A 142 11.91 1.85 19.12
C ARG A 142 12.63 0.61 19.63
N SER A 143 12.12 -0.58 19.30
CA SER A 143 12.73 -1.86 19.70
C SER A 143 14.15 -2.00 19.15
N ALA A 144 14.37 -1.62 17.89
CA ALA A 144 15.70 -1.63 17.26
C ALA A 144 16.74 -0.75 17.98
N LYS A 145 16.30 0.32 18.67
CA LYS A 145 17.18 1.17 19.48
C LYS A 145 17.50 0.57 20.84
N SER A 146 16.57 -0.19 21.41
CA SER A 146 16.76 -0.83 22.71
C SER A 146 17.53 -2.14 22.63
N ASP A 147 17.29 -2.91 21.57
CA ASP A 147 17.92 -4.21 21.31
C ASP A 147 18.06 -4.42 19.79
N PRO A 148 19.26 -4.18 19.22
CA PRO A 148 19.50 -4.29 17.79
C PRO A 148 19.35 -5.71 17.22
N ASP A 149 19.58 -6.74 18.03
CA ASP A 149 19.61 -8.14 17.58
C ASP A 149 18.24 -8.83 17.74
N LEU A 150 17.29 -8.15 18.39
CA LEU A 150 15.94 -8.64 18.59
C LEU A 150 15.25 -8.90 17.24
N GLN A 151 14.77 -10.12 17.07
CA GLN A 151 13.94 -10.53 15.95
C GLN A 151 12.49 -10.12 16.25
N CYS A 152 11.90 -9.30 15.39
CA CYS A 152 10.61 -8.65 15.65
C CYS A 152 9.53 -8.97 14.60
N VAL A 153 9.94 -9.35 13.39
CA VAL A 153 9.07 -9.52 12.23
C VAL A 153 9.37 -10.84 11.54
N GLY A 154 8.46 -11.26 10.68
CA GLY A 154 8.67 -12.41 9.81
C GLY A 154 9.75 -12.20 8.75
N ASP A 155 9.83 -13.13 7.81
CA ASP A 155 10.69 -13.02 6.63
C ASP A 155 10.22 -11.88 5.73
N LEU A 156 11.16 -11.08 5.20
CA LEU A 156 10.88 -9.85 4.48
C LEU A 156 11.23 -10.01 3.00
N GLU A 157 10.28 -9.76 2.11
CA GLU A 157 10.48 -9.83 0.66
C GLU A 157 10.07 -8.53 -0.04
N GLY A 158 10.79 -8.17 -1.11
CA GLY A 158 10.58 -6.89 -1.82
C GLY A 158 11.00 -5.69 -0.98
N GLY A 159 10.35 -4.54 -1.18
CA GLY A 159 10.65 -3.31 -0.43
C GLY A 159 11.97 -2.63 -0.84
N PRO A 160 12.65 -1.91 0.08
CA PRO A 160 13.88 -1.18 -0.22
C PRO A 160 15.06 -2.12 -0.44
N GLU A 161 15.84 -1.88 -1.50
CA GLU A 161 17.13 -2.55 -1.77
C GLU A 161 18.24 -2.09 -0.80
#